data_AF-H5XX48-F1
#
_entry.id   AF-H5XX48-F1
#
_cell.length_a   1.000
_cell.length_b   1.000
_cell.length_c   1.000
_cell.angle_alpha   90.00
_cell.angle_beta   90.00
_cell.angle_gamma   90.00
#
_symmetry.space_group_name_H-M   'P 1'
#
loop_
_entity.id
_entity.type
_entity.pdbx_description
1 polymer ?
#
loop_
_entity_poly.entity_id
_entity_poly.type
_entity_poly.pdbx_seq_one_letter_code
_entity_poly.pdbx_strand_id
1 'polypeptide(L)'
;MKKKIYNKKRFWSGIVFLLLAAVGIPLDIIRFDELSTLRNIKHVLIDIFCVLFGVTEVLRSLSSSFSKVDKQNNDEREKLVTLKSKSSAYNITFSICAAITVLSAMAFGLTKHEEFIGIFIGIGIVPTIMIIAEISCYFYHDKRT
;
A
#
# COMPACT_ATOMS: atom_id res chain seq x y z
N MET A 1 0.15 13.14 30.50
CA MET A 1 -0.96 12.44 29.80
C MET A 1 -0.66 10.94 29.76
N LYS A 2 -1.43 10.08 30.45
CA LYS A 2 -1.29 8.63 30.33
C LYS A 2 -1.87 8.18 28.98
N LYS A 3 -1.03 7.93 27.97
CA LYS A 3 -1.45 7.37 26.67
C LYS A 3 -1.96 5.95 26.90
N LYS A 4 -3.28 5.74 26.78
CA LYS A 4 -3.88 4.40 26.74
C LYS A 4 -3.69 3.84 25.34
N ILE A 5 -3.24 2.59 25.24
CA ILE A 5 -3.19 1.83 23.99
C ILE A 5 -4.57 1.23 23.79
N TYR A 6 -5.31 1.68 22.78
CA TYR A 6 -6.70 1.25 22.57
C TYR A 6 -6.79 -0.01 21.71
N ASN A 7 -5.87 -0.17 20.74
CA ASN A 7 -5.83 -1.36 19.88
C ASN A 7 -4.44 -1.99 19.89
N LYS A 8 -4.27 -3.03 20.71
CA LYS A 8 -2.98 -3.71 20.94
C LYS A 8 -2.45 -4.39 19.66
N LYS A 9 -3.31 -4.98 18.82
CA LYS A 9 -2.88 -5.67 17.58
C LYS A 9 -2.29 -4.70 16.56
N ARG A 10 -2.98 -3.58 16.30
CA ARG A 10 -2.51 -2.53 15.37
C ARG A 10 -1.24 -1.84 15.88
N PHE A 11 -1.15 -1.61 17.19
CA PHE A 11 0.06 -1.06 17.81
C PHE A 11 1.29 -1.95 17.57
N TRP A 12 1.16 -3.26 17.79
CA TRP A 12 2.25 -4.22 17.53
C TRP A 12 2.62 -4.28 16.05
N SER A 13 1.65 -4.26 15.14
CA SER A 13 1.91 -4.18 13.69
C SER A 13 2.74 -2.94 13.34
N GLY A 14 2.36 -1.76 13.84
CA GLY A 14 3.09 -0.52 13.60
C GLY A 14 4.50 -0.54 14.18
N ILE A 15 4.70 -1.12 15.37
CA ILE A 15 6.04 -1.31 15.96
C ILE A 15 6.92 -2.20 15.10
N VAL A 16 6.38 -3.30 14.56
CA VAL A 16 7.17 -4.20 13.69
C VAL A 16 7.65 -3.48 12.44
N PHE A 17 6.79 -2.68 11.79
CA PHE A 17 7.19 -1.88 10.62
C PHE A 17 8.22 -0.82 10.97
N LEU A 18 8.10 -0.15 12.12
CA LEU A 18 9.11 0.80 12.59
C LEU A 18 10.44 0.13 12.92
N LEU A 19 10.41 -1.08 13.47
CA LEU A 19 11.61 -1.84 13.80
C LEU A 19 12.32 -2.33 12.52
N LEU A 20 11.55 -2.74 11.50
CA LEU A 20 12.10 -3.03 10.17
C LEU A 20 12.83 -1.81 9.60
N ALA A 21 12.19 -0.63 9.61
CA ALA A 21 12.81 0.60 9.11
C ALA A 21 14.05 1.00 9.93
N ALA A 22 14.01 0.83 11.26
CA ALA A 22 15.13 1.14 12.14
C ALA A 22 16.36 0.27 11.87
N VAL A 23 16.17 -0.93 11.32
CA VAL A 23 17.26 -1.84 10.90
C VAL A 23 17.63 -1.62 9.42
N GLY A 24 16.65 -1.36 8.55
CA GLY A 24 16.85 -1.10 7.12
C GLY A 24 17.71 0.14 6.87
N ILE A 25 17.35 1.27 7.48
CA ILE A 25 18.00 2.56 7.23
C ILE A 25 19.52 2.52 7.54
N PRO A 26 19.99 2.01 8.69
CA PRO A 26 21.42 1.91 8.96
C PRO A 26 22.15 0.95 8.01
N LEU A 27 21.52 -0.16 7.63
CA LEU A 27 22.11 -1.13 6.69
C LEU A 27 22.29 -0.51 5.30
N ASP A 28 21.32 0.27 4.85
CA ASP A 28 21.39 0.99 3.57
C ASP A 28 22.47 2.08 3.59
N ILE A 29 22.66 2.77 4.73
CA ILE A 29 23.73 3.76 4.91
C ILE A 29 25.12 3.09 4.87
N ILE A 30 25.30 1.95 5.55
CA ILE A 30 26.59 1.24 5.59
C ILE A 30 26.95 0.68 4.20
N ARG A 31 25.96 0.22 3.44
CA ARG A 31 26.17 -0.46 2.14
C ARG A 31 25.96 0.46 0.94
N PHE A 32 25.85 1.77 1.19
CA PHE A 32 25.49 2.77 0.17
C PHE A 32 26.45 2.75 -1.04
N ASP A 33 27.74 2.54 -0.79
CA ASP A 33 28.81 2.54 -1.80
C ASP A 33 28.96 1.19 -2.54
N GLU A 34 28.46 0.10 -1.95
CA GLU A 34 28.60 -1.27 -2.48
C GLU A 34 27.44 -1.66 -3.41
N LEU A 35 26.37 -0.88 -3.43
CA LEU A 35 25.13 -1.20 -4.12
C LEU A 35 24.96 -0.40 -5.43
N SER A 36 24.50 -1.08 -6.49
CA SER A 36 24.04 -0.42 -7.71
C SER A 36 22.94 0.62 -7.42
N THR A 37 22.96 1.76 -8.09
CA THR A 37 22.05 2.91 -7.87
C THR A 37 20.57 2.52 -7.87
N LEU A 38 20.15 1.62 -8.77
CA LEU A 38 18.77 1.10 -8.83
C LEU A 38 18.36 0.31 -7.58
N ARG A 39 19.30 -0.42 -6.97
CA ARG A 39 19.04 -1.22 -5.76
C ARG A 39 18.92 -0.27 -4.55
N ASN A 40 19.76 0.75 -4.46
CA ASN A 40 19.65 1.79 -3.41
C ASN A 40 18.28 2.49 -3.43
N ILE A 41 17.80 2.88 -4.61
CA ILE A 41 16.48 3.53 -4.75
C ILE A 41 15.35 2.62 -4.27
N LYS A 42 15.40 1.31 -4.58
CA LYS A 42 14.39 0.35 -4.12
C LYS A 42 14.37 0.23 -2.59
N HIS A 43 15.54 0.15 -1.96
CA HIS A 43 15.64 0.02 -0.51
C HIS A 43 15.14 1.29 0.21
N VAL A 44 15.53 2.48 -0.27
CA VAL A 44 15.03 3.76 0.26
C VAL A 44 13.50 3.88 0.16
N LEU A 45 12.89 3.43 -0.95
CA LEU A 45 11.44 3.43 -1.10
C LEU A 45 10.74 2.50 -0.10
N ILE A 46 11.32 1.32 0.17
CA ILE A 46 10.80 0.37 1.16
C ILE A 46 10.88 0.97 2.57
N ASP A 47 11.98 1.63 2.92
CA ASP A 47 12.15 2.26 4.22
C ASP A 47 11.17 3.41 4.44
N ILE A 48 10.97 4.26 3.43
CA ILE A 48 9.95 5.34 3.49
C ILE A 48 8.56 4.73 3.73
N PHE A 49 8.21 3.65 3.03
CA PHE A 49 6.94 2.97 3.20
C PHE A 49 6.78 2.39 4.62
N CYS A 50 7.82 1.71 5.13
CA CYS A 50 7.82 1.14 6.48
C CYS A 50 7.67 2.22 7.57
N VAL A 51 8.34 3.37 7.43
CA VAL A 51 8.21 4.49 8.37
C VAL A 51 6.81 5.08 8.33
N LEU A 52 6.30 5.42 7.15
CA LEU A 52 4.98 6.04 7.02
C LEU A 52 3.88 5.13 7.54
N PHE A 53 3.92 3.84 7.18
CA PHE A 53 2.93 2.87 7.61
C PHE A 53 3.03 2.59 9.12
N GLY A 54 4.25 2.41 9.63
CA GLY A 54 4.54 2.16 11.03
C GLY A 54 4.10 3.31 11.95
N VAL A 55 4.45 4.55 11.59
CA VAL A 55 4.02 5.75 12.33
C VAL A 55 2.50 5.89 12.32
N THR A 56 1.86 5.67 11.17
CA THR A 56 0.40 5.80 11.03
C THR A 56 -0.34 4.78 11.90
N GLU A 57 0.07 3.51 11.90
CA GLU A 57 -0.53 2.46 12.73
C GLU A 57 -0.32 2.71 14.24
N VAL A 58 0.88 3.17 14.64
CA VAL A 58 1.17 3.53 16.04
C VAL A 58 0.32 4.71 16.50
N LEU A 59 0.25 5.80 15.72
CA LEU A 59 -0.58 6.97 16.03
C LEU A 59 -2.06 6.61 16.09
N ARG A 60 -2.55 5.80 15.14
CA ARG A 60 -3.95 5.35 15.08
C ARG A 60 -4.32 4.44 16.24
N SER A 61 -3.40 3.62 16.74
CA SER A 61 -3.63 2.74 17.89
C SER A 61 -3.60 3.44 19.26
N LEU A 62 -2.94 4.60 19.34
CA LEU A 62 -2.81 5.43 20.55
C LEU A 62 -3.92 6.49 20.68
N SER A 63 -4.62 6.83 19.60
CA SER A 63 -5.70 7.81 19.63
C SER A 63 -7.03 7.18 20.07
N SER A 64 -7.62 7.70 21.16
CA SER A 64 -8.97 7.32 21.62
C SER A 64 -10.08 7.83 20.69
N SER A 65 -9.80 8.85 19.86
CA SER A 65 -10.81 9.44 18.96
C SER A 65 -11.28 8.42 17.92
N PHE A 66 -10.38 7.58 17.40
CA PHE A 66 -10.75 6.50 16.48
C PHE A 66 -11.52 5.36 17.14
N SER A 67 -11.34 5.13 18.45
CA SER A 67 -12.12 4.11 19.19
C SER A 67 -13.52 4.60 19.58
N LYS A 68 -13.75 5.92 19.65
CA LYS A 68 -15.11 6.50 19.78
C LYS A 68 -15.80 6.62 18.43
N VAL A 69 -15.07 6.96 17.36
CA VAL A 69 -15.57 6.91 15.97
C VAL A 69 -16.00 5.47 15.62
N ASP A 70 -15.25 4.44 16.00
CA ASP A 70 -15.65 3.03 15.80
C ASP A 70 -16.94 2.63 16.55
N LYS A 71 -17.30 3.33 17.63
CA LYS A 71 -18.50 3.04 18.43
C LYS A 71 -19.73 3.87 18.05
N GLN A 72 -19.52 4.96 17.28
CA GLN A 72 -20.54 5.85 16.74
C GLN A 72 -20.74 5.69 15.22
N ASN A 73 -19.97 4.78 14.60
CA ASN A 73 -19.85 4.48 13.16
C ASN A 73 -21.05 3.71 12.53
N ASN A 74 -22.25 3.84 13.10
CA ASN A 74 -23.44 3.19 12.54
C ASN A 74 -24.28 4.09 11.64
N ASP A 75 -23.85 5.34 11.41
CA ASP A 75 -24.53 6.19 10.43
C ASP A 75 -24.23 5.69 9.01
N GLU A 76 -25.29 5.34 8.28
CA GLU A 76 -25.24 4.81 6.92
C GLU A 76 -24.41 5.70 5.97
N ARG A 77 -24.41 7.01 6.21
CA ARG A 77 -23.63 8.02 5.46
C ARG A 77 -22.12 7.79 5.54
N GLU A 78 -21.55 7.54 6.71
CA GLU A 78 -20.10 7.29 6.87
C GLU A 78 -19.70 5.95 6.22
N LYS A 79 -20.56 4.94 6.33
CA LYS A 79 -20.36 3.66 5.63
C LYS A 79 -20.37 3.84 4.12
N LEU A 80 -21.31 4.63 3.58
CA LEU A 80 -21.37 4.96 2.16
C LEU A 80 -20.14 5.75 1.69
N VAL A 81 -19.70 6.75 2.46
CA VAL A 81 -18.48 7.53 2.16
C VAL A 81 -17.25 6.62 2.16
N THR A 82 -17.14 5.73 3.15
CA THR A 82 -16.02 4.77 3.23
C THR A 82 -16.00 3.81 2.03
N LEU A 83 -17.16 3.28 1.63
CA LEU A 83 -17.27 2.39 0.47
C LEU A 83 -16.93 3.12 -0.84
N LYS A 84 -17.46 4.34 -1.04
CA LYS A 84 -17.13 5.18 -2.20
C LYS A 84 -15.65 5.55 -2.23
N SER A 85 -15.05 5.88 -1.09
CA SER A 85 -13.63 6.20 -0.98
C SER A 85 -12.76 4.99 -1.35
N LYS A 86 -13.08 3.80 -0.83
CA LYS A 86 -12.37 2.56 -1.19
C LYS A 86 -12.51 2.22 -2.67
N SER A 87 -13.72 2.34 -3.23
CA SER A 87 -13.96 2.11 -4.67
C SER A 87 -13.20 3.12 -5.54
N SER A 88 -13.21 4.40 -5.16
CA SER A 88 -12.44 5.45 -5.86
C SER A 88 -10.93 5.19 -5.79
N ALA A 89 -10.40 4.85 -4.61
CA ALA A 89 -8.99 4.52 -4.44
C ALA A 89 -8.58 3.30 -5.28
N TYR A 90 -9.44 2.28 -5.35
CA TYR A 90 -9.23 1.13 -6.23
C TYR A 90 -9.17 1.55 -7.70
N ASN A 91 -10.15 2.33 -8.18
CA ASN A 91 -10.20 2.79 -9.57
C ASN A 91 -9.00 3.67 -9.96
N ILE A 92 -8.58 4.58 -9.07
CA ILE A 92 -7.41 5.43 -9.26
C ILE A 92 -6.14 4.56 -9.34
N THR A 93 -5.96 3.65 -8.38
CA THR A 93 -4.79 2.76 -8.34
C THR A 93 -4.73 1.87 -9.57
N PHE A 94 -5.87 1.29 -9.95
CA PHE A 94 -5.99 0.46 -11.15
C PHE A 94 -5.61 1.26 -12.41
N SER A 95 -6.15 2.49 -12.54
CA SER A 95 -5.86 3.36 -13.68
C SER A 95 -4.38 3.72 -13.78
N ILE A 96 -3.73 4.03 -12.65
CA ILE A 96 -2.30 4.33 -12.60
C ILE A 96 -1.48 3.09 -13.00
N CYS A 97 -1.76 1.93 -12.40
CA CYS A 97 -1.05 0.69 -12.74
C CYS A 97 -1.24 0.33 -14.22
N ALA A 98 -2.47 0.38 -14.73
CA ALA A 98 -2.78 0.12 -16.12
C ALA A 98 -2.06 1.10 -17.07
N ALA A 99 -2.03 2.39 -16.74
CA ALA A 99 -1.31 3.39 -17.52
C ALA A 99 0.20 3.10 -17.58
N ILE A 100 0.82 2.73 -16.46
CA ILE A 100 2.25 2.36 -16.44
C ILE A 100 2.51 1.09 -17.27
N THR A 101 1.62 0.09 -17.19
CA THR A 101 1.71 -1.12 -18.02
C THR A 101 1.59 -0.78 -19.51
N VAL A 102 0.66 0.08 -19.92
CA VAL A 102 0.53 0.48 -21.33
C VAL A 102 1.75 1.29 -21.80
N LEU A 103 2.23 2.23 -20.98
CA LEU A 103 3.40 3.05 -21.31
C LEU A 103 4.68 2.20 -21.43
N SER A 104 4.87 1.22 -20.55
CA SER A 104 6.02 0.29 -20.64
C SER A 104 5.95 -0.60 -21.88
N ALA A 105 4.77 -1.08 -22.28
CA ALA A 105 4.60 -1.81 -23.54
C ALA A 105 4.90 -0.92 -24.76
N MET A 106 4.44 0.32 -24.76
CA MET A 106 4.69 1.27 -25.84
C MET A 106 6.17 1.64 -25.93
N ALA A 107 6.83 1.88 -24.80
CA ALA A 107 8.27 2.14 -24.73
C ALA A 107 9.09 0.94 -25.23
N PHE A 108 8.69 -0.29 -24.91
CA PHE A 108 9.32 -1.49 -25.46
C PHE A 108 9.13 -1.56 -26.99
N GLY A 109 7.92 -1.32 -27.50
CA GLY A 109 7.65 -1.36 -28.94
C GLY A 109 8.46 -0.36 -29.76
N LEU A 110 8.75 0.81 -29.19
CA LEU A 110 9.54 1.86 -29.85
C LEU A 110 11.06 1.64 -29.72
N THR A 111 11.54 1.30 -28.52
CA THR A 111 12.98 1.31 -28.23
C THR A 111 13.61 -0.09 -28.27
N LYS A 112 12.82 -1.16 -28.19
CA LYS A 112 13.25 -2.57 -28.14
C LYS A 112 14.22 -2.93 -27.01
N HIS A 113 14.36 -2.08 -25.98
CA HIS A 113 15.15 -2.40 -24.80
C HIS A 113 14.40 -3.38 -23.89
N GLU A 114 15.06 -4.48 -23.54
CA GLU A 114 14.48 -5.57 -22.75
C GLU A 114 14.10 -5.17 -21.32
N GLU A 115 14.69 -4.08 -20.78
CA GLU A 115 14.38 -3.58 -19.44
C GLU A 115 12.90 -3.20 -19.28
N PHE A 116 12.27 -2.69 -20.34
CA PHE A 116 10.84 -2.32 -20.33
C PHE A 116 9.92 -3.54 -20.24
N ILE A 117 10.35 -4.71 -20.72
CA ILE A 117 9.61 -5.96 -20.55
C ILE A 117 9.54 -6.35 -19.08
N GLY A 118 10.64 -6.19 -18.33
CA GLY A 118 10.67 -6.49 -16.90
C GLY A 118 9.68 -5.63 -16.12
N ILE A 119 9.60 -4.34 -16.44
CA ILE A 119 8.63 -3.40 -15.83
C ILE A 119 7.20 -3.77 -16.23
N PHE A 120 6.98 -4.09 -17.51
CA PHE A 120 5.68 -4.48 -18.03
C PHE A 120 5.13 -5.72 -17.31
N ILE A 121 5.93 -6.77 -17.17
CA ILE A 121 5.53 -8.01 -16.51
C ILE A 121 5.31 -7.76 -15.01
N GLY A 122 6.25 -7.06 -14.35
CA GLY A 122 6.16 -6.82 -12.91
C GLY A 122 4.94 -6.01 -12.51
N ILE A 123 4.66 -4.92 -13.22
CA ILE A 123 3.53 -4.03 -12.92
C ILE A 123 2.23 -4.55 -13.53
N GLY A 124 2.27 -5.20 -14.70
CA GLY A 124 1.09 -5.70 -15.42
C GLY A 124 0.34 -6.83 -14.71
N ILE A 125 1.00 -7.59 -13.82
CA ILE A 125 0.34 -8.59 -12.99
C ILE A 125 -0.63 -7.92 -11.99
N VAL A 126 -0.32 -6.72 -11.50
CA VAL A 126 -1.12 -6.01 -10.48
C VAL A 126 -2.56 -5.73 -10.94
N PRO A 127 -2.81 -5.04 -12.09
CA PRO A 127 -4.18 -4.80 -12.56
C PRO A 127 -4.91 -6.11 -12.87
N THR A 128 -4.21 -7.16 -13.28
CA THR A 128 -4.80 -8.49 -13.53
C THR A 128 -5.36 -9.09 -12.24
N ILE A 129 -4.58 -9.09 -11.15
CA ILE A 129 -5.03 -9.54 -9.83
C ILE A 129 -6.20 -8.68 -9.33
N MET A 130 -6.11 -7.36 -9.55
CA MET A 130 -7.18 -6.44 -9.16
C MET A 130 -8.51 -6.80 -9.83
N ILE A 131 -8.53 -7.05 -11.14
CA ILE A 131 -9.76 -7.44 -11.87
C ILE A 131 -10.32 -8.76 -11.34
N ILE A 132 -9.46 -9.77 -11.14
CA ILE A 132 -9.90 -11.08 -10.62
C ILE A 132 -10.52 -10.92 -9.23
N ALA A 133 -9.91 -10.09 -8.38
CA ALA A 133 -10.42 -9.80 -7.04
C ALA A 133 -11.77 -9.07 -7.09
N GLU A 134 -11.95 -8.10 -8.00
CA GLU A 134 -13.22 -7.38 -8.19
C GLU A 134 -14.33 -8.33 -8.63
N ILE A 135 -14.07 -9.17 -9.65
CA ILE A 135 -15.02 -10.18 -10.13
C ILE A 135 -15.38 -11.17 -9.01
N SER A 136 -14.39 -11.64 -8.26
CA SER A 136 -14.60 -12.58 -7.15
C SER A 136 -15.47 -11.96 -6.04
N CYS A 137 -15.18 -10.71 -5.67
CA CYS A 137 -15.97 -9.97 -4.70
C CYS A 137 -17.40 -9.73 -5.19
N TYR A 138 -17.57 -9.38 -6.47
CA TYR A 138 -18.87 -9.20 -7.09
C TYR A 138 -19.72 -10.46 -6.96
N PHE A 139 -19.21 -11.62 -7.39
CA PHE A 139 -19.94 -12.89 -7.28
C PHE A 139 -20.22 -13.33 -5.85
N TYR A 140 -19.29 -13.06 -4.91
CA TYR A 140 -19.48 -13.39 -3.51
C TYR A 140 -20.60 -12.57 -2.85
N HIS A 141 -20.66 -11.27 -3.18
CA HIS A 141 -21.66 -10.38 -2.61
C HIS A 141 -23.01 -10.51 -3.30
N ASP A 142 -23.05 -10.67 -4.62
CA ASP A 142 -24.28 -10.88 -5.39
C ASP A 142 -25.08 -12.07 -4.86
N LYS A 143 -24.42 -13.22 -4.61
CA LYS A 143 -25.05 -14.42 -4.03
C LYS A 143 -25.60 -14.27 -2.60
N ARG A 144 -25.25 -13.19 -1.90
CA ARG A 144 -25.62 -12.95 -0.50
C ARG A 144 -26.59 -11.77 -0.33
N THR A 145 -26.95 -11.11 -1.42
CA THR A 145 -28.04 -10.12 -1.52
C THR A 145 -29.32 -10.80 -1.96
#